data_AF-A0A3C0CJQ6-F1
#
_entry.id   AF-A0A3C0CJQ6-F1
#
_cell.length_a   1.000
_cell.length_b   1.000
_cell.length_c   1.000
_cell.angle_alpha   90.00
_cell.angle_beta   90.00
_cell.angle_gamma   90.00
#
_symmetry.space_group_name_H-M   'P 1'
#
loop_
_entity.id
_entity.type
_entity.pdbx_description
1 polymer ?
#
loop_
_entity_poly.entity_id
_entity_poly.type
_entity_poly.pdbx_seq_one_letter_code
_entity_poly.pdbx_strand_id
1 'polypeptide(L)' 'MNQFWGCLIISSKELQTNGQIRDRQVRVIGPTGNQLGIMSSAQALQKAMEMNLDLVKIAP' A
#
# COMPACT_ATOMS: atom_id res chain seq x y z
N MET A 1 5.75 21.67 -8.15
CA MET A 1 4.37 21.76 -8.71
C MET A 1 4.12 20.44 -9.42
N ASN A 2 3.25 19.51 -9.02
CA ASN A 2 2.08 19.55 -8.15
C ASN A 2 2.01 18.30 -7.28
N GLN A 3 1.81 18.52 -5.98
CA GLN A 3 1.27 17.51 -5.07
C GLN A 3 -0.26 17.57 -5.21
N PHE A 4 -0.84 16.76 -6.10
CA PHE A 4 -2.29 16.57 -6.13
C PHE A 4 -2.66 15.47 -5.13
N TRP A 5 -2.91 15.90 -3.90
CA TRP A 5 -3.76 15.16 -2.97
C TRP A 5 -5.17 15.09 -3.59
N GLY A 6 -5.55 13.95 -4.15
CA GLY A 6 -6.94 13.72 -4.55
C GLY A 6 -7.21 12.57 -5.51
N CYS A 7 -6.36 12.30 -6.49
CA CYS A 7 -6.49 11.13 -7.37
C CYS A 7 -5.22 10.95 -8.19
N LEU A 8 -4.52 9.84 -8.02
CA LEU A 8 -3.53 9.43 -9.01
C LEU A 8 -4.31 8.92 -10.22
N ILE A 9 -4.14 9.55 -11.39
CA ILE A 9 -4.51 8.88 -12.63
C ILE A 9 -3.74 7.55 -12.61
N ILE A 10 -4.44 6.42 -12.70
CA ILE A 10 -3.86 5.07 -12.84
C ILE A 10 -3.22 4.96 -14.25
N SER A 11 -2.53 6.00 -14.69
CA SER A 11 -1.80 6.03 -15.95
C SER A 11 -0.47 5.33 -15.69
N SER A 12 -0.47 4.03 -15.96
CA SER A 12 0.70 3.28 -16.44
C SER A 12 1.95 3.20 -15.56
N LYS A 13 1.92 3.64 -14.30
CA LYS A 13 2.98 3.32 -13.32
C LYS A 13 2.61 1.98 -12.68
N GLU A 14 3.33 0.91 -13.03
CA GLU A 14 3.21 -0.39 -12.38
C GLU A 14 3.34 -0.21 -10.87
N LEU A 15 2.21 -0.31 -10.15
CA LEU A 15 2.20 -0.24 -8.70
C LEU A 15 2.92 -1.48 -8.16
N GLN A 16 3.81 -1.27 -7.19
CA GLN A 16 4.45 -2.41 -6.52
C GLN A 16 3.39 -3.12 -5.67
N THR A 17 3.30 -4.44 -5.84
CA THR A 17 2.38 -5.27 -5.05
C THR A 17 3.14 -6.32 -4.25
N ASN A 18 2.60 -6.69 -3.09
CA ASN A 18 3.05 -7.81 -2.28
C ASN A 18 4.58 -7.82 -2.05
N GLY A 19 5.27 -8.87 -2.51
CA GLY A 19 6.71 -9.04 -2.36
C GLY A 19 7.57 -8.07 -3.18
N GLN A 20 6.97 -7.27 -4.07
CA GLN A 20 7.69 -6.22 -4.79
C GLN A 20 7.96 -4.99 -3.93
N ILE A 21 7.24 -4.85 -2.80
CA ILE A 21 7.37 -3.73 -1.87
C ILE A 21 8.60 -3.96 -0.98
N ARG A 22 9.62 -3.11 -1.15
CA ARG A 22 10.92 -3.23 -0.45
C ARG A 22 11.10 -2.24 0.70
N ASP A 23 10.08 -1.44 1.00
CA ASP A 23 10.15 -0.47 2.08
C ASP A 23 10.25 -1.18 3.44
N ARG A 24 11.08 -0.63 4.34
CA ARG A 24 11.26 -1.20 5.68
C ARG A 24 10.03 -1.03 6.55
N GLN A 25 9.36 0.11 6.43
CA GLN A 25 8.14 0.45 7.15
C GLN A 25 7.15 1.10 6.20
N VAL A 26 5.88 0.78 6.37
CA VAL A 26 4.77 1.27 5.56
C VAL A 26 3.61 1.67 6.45
N ARG A 27 2.89 2.72 6.06
CA ARG A 27 1.58 3.05 6.65
C ARG A 27 0.52 2.24 5.90
N VAL A 28 -0.24 1.44 6.62
CA VAL A 28 -1.24 0.53 6.04
C VAL A 28 -2.63 1.08 6.22
N ILE A 29 -3.40 1.05 5.13
CA ILE A 29 -4.82 1.41 5.07
C ILE A 29 -5.58 0.12 4.73
N GLY A 30 -6.60 -0.20 5.52
CA GLY A 30 -7.45 -1.37 5.28
C GLY A 30 -8.43 -1.16 4.13
N PRO A 31 -9.12 -2.23 3.67
CA PRO A 31 -10.04 -2.17 2.53
C PRO A 31 -11.24 -1.25 2.75
N THR A 32 -11.61 -0.99 4.00
CA THR A 32 -12.70 -0.08 4.40
C THR A 32 -12.24 1.37 4.58
N GLY A 33 -10.96 1.68 4.33
CA GLY A 33 -10.37 3.01 4.55
C GLY A 33 -9.83 3.25 5.97
N ASN A 34 -9.94 2.27 6.87
CA ASN A 34 -9.43 2.37 8.24
C ASN A 34 -7.89 2.39 8.26
N GLN A 35 -7.27 3.24 9.08
CA GLN A 35 -5.81 3.22 9.26
C GLN A 35 -5.42 2.07 10.21
N LEU A 36 -4.64 1.12 9.71
CA LEU A 36 -4.13 -0.02 10.52
C LEU A 36 -2.81 0.33 11.24
N GLY A 37 -2.21 1.48 10.92
CA GLY A 37 -0.99 2.00 11.54
C GLY A 37 0.26 1.84 10.67
N ILE A 38 1.42 2.11 11.28
CA ILE A 38 2.74 1.95 10.66
C ILE A 38 3.30 0.58 11.10
N MET A 39 3.69 -0.24 10.14
CA MET A 39 4.24 -1.59 10.38
C MET A 39 5.27 -1.96 9.31
N SER A 40 5.95 -3.10 9.48
CA SER A 40 6.86 -3.59 8.44
C SER A 40 6.09 -4.06 7.20
N SER A 41 6.73 -4.02 6.04
CA SER A 41 6.17 -4.57 4.79
C SER A 41 5.79 -6.05 4.93
N ALA A 42 6.56 -6.83 5.69
CA ALA A 42 6.24 -8.22 6.00
C ALA A 42 4.95 -8.37 6.83
N GLN A 43 4.77 -7.54 7.86
CA GLN A 43 3.54 -7.52 8.67
C GLN A 43 2.33 -7.08 7.85
N ALA A 44 2.50 -6.07 6.98
CA ALA A 44 1.46 -5.61 6.07
C ALA A 44 1.05 -6.71 5.09
N LEU A 45 2.02 -7.45 4.52
CA LEU A 45 1.77 -8.57 3.64
C LEU A 45 1.03 -9.71 4.36
N GLN A 46 1.42 -10.02 5.59
CA GLN A 46 0.74 -11.03 6.40
C GLN A 46 -0.74 -10.68 6.60
N LYS A 47 -1.04 -9.42 6.95
CA LYS A 47 -2.44 -8.96 7.10
C LYS A 47 -3.21 -9.04 5.79
N ALA A 48 -2.59 -8.70 4.68
CA ALA A 48 -3.20 -8.82 3.36
C ALA A 48 -3.58 -10.30 3.08
N MET A 49 -2.66 -11.24 3.34
CA MET A 49 -2.92 -12.68 3.20
C MET A 49 -4.02 -13.18 4.15
N GLU A 50 -4.03 -12.76 5.42
CA GLU A 50 -5.08 -13.12 6.39
C GLU A 50 -6.48 -12.68 5.92
N MET A 51 -6.56 -11.58 5.18
CA MET A 51 -7.79 -11.05 4.61
C MET A 51 -8.07 -11.55 3.18
N ASN A 52 -7.19 -12.37 2.59
CA ASN A 52 -7.23 -12.76 1.17
C ASN A 52 -7.25 -11.55 0.21
N LEU A 53 -6.43 -10.54 0.50
CA LEU A 53 -6.25 -9.32 -0.28
C LEU A 53 -4.79 -9.15 -0.72
N ASP A 54 -4.59 -8.31 -1.73
CA ASP A 54 -3.26 -7.87 -2.15
C ASP A 54 -2.81 -6.59 -1.42
N LEU A 55 -1.54 -6.54 -1.04
CA LEU A 55 -0.91 -5.33 -0.55
C LEU A 55 -0.45 -4.50 -1.76
N VAL A 56 -1.03 -3.31 -1.94
CA VAL A 56 -0.71 -2.40 -3.05
C VAL A 56 -0.04 -1.14 -2.53
N LYS A 57 1.13 -0.79 -3.08
CA LYS A 57 1.83 0.45 -2.76
C LYS A 57 1.30 1.61 -3.59
N ILE A 58 0.49 2.46 -2.96
CA ILE A 58 -0.12 3.64 -3.61
C ILE A 58 0.75 4.91 -3.56
N ALA A 59 1.76 4.95 -2.68
CA ALA A 59 2.66 6.09 -2.52
C ALA A 59 4.11 5.60 -2.32
N PRO A 60 5.08 6.10 -3.12
CA PRO A 60 6.51 5.80 -2.98
C PRO A 60 7.13 6.25 -1.67
#